data_AF-A0A1F8YJZ1-F1
#
_entry.id   AF-A0A1F8YJZ1-F1
#
_cell.length_a   1.000
_cell.length_b   1.000
_cell.length_c   1.000
_cell.angle_alpha   90.00
_cell.angle_beta   90.00
_cell.angle_gamma   90.00
#
_symmetry.space_group_name_H-M   'P 1'
#
loop_
_entity.id
_entity.type
_entity.pdbx_description
1 polymer ?
#
loop_
_entity_poly.entity_id
_entity_poly.type
_entity_poly.pdbx_seq_one_letter_code
_entity_poly.pdbx_strand_id
1 'polypeptide(L)'
;MDALRVAAAWTAFAVFHSLTVSTGYERLARRFLGNSAYAAYHRLIFTAYSSAAFLLLVLYLRTVPDAPLYRFEGPLRILFHAVQLCGAAFLLWTPWDLLEFVGIRQWRRHRVWDPERAGDRGPLFTGKAYGVVRHPLYLGISVILAFHPVQTRNSALSTLLIVLYFYAGTFFEERRLLDTFGEEYRAYRQRVPRFLPRLRRRP
;
A
#
# COMPACT_ATOMS: atom_id res chain seq x y z
N MET A 1 -8.40 -21.52 -18.00
CA MET A 1 -6.93 -21.44 -17.82
C MET A 1 -6.46 -20.00 -17.55
N ASP A 2 -7.25 -19.00 -17.92
CA ASP A 2 -6.85 -17.57 -17.83
C ASP A 2 -6.82 -17.04 -16.39
N ALA A 3 -7.79 -17.42 -15.55
CA ALA A 3 -7.80 -17.06 -14.13
C ALA A 3 -6.54 -17.54 -13.38
N LEU A 4 -6.01 -18.72 -13.74
CA LEU A 4 -4.76 -19.24 -13.16
C LEU A 4 -3.55 -18.39 -13.59
N ARG A 5 -3.52 -17.90 -14.84
CA ARG A 5 -2.46 -17.00 -15.32
C ARG A 5 -2.48 -15.66 -14.58
N VAL A 6 -3.67 -15.09 -14.38
CA VAL A 6 -3.86 -13.86 -13.60
C VAL A 6 -3.40 -14.08 -12.15
N ALA A 7 -3.87 -15.15 -11.49
CA ALA A 7 -3.50 -15.46 -10.13
C ALA A 7 -2.00 -15.73 -9.97
N ALA A 8 -1.39 -16.46 -10.92
CA ALA A 8 0.05 -16.74 -10.93
C ALA A 8 0.87 -15.46 -11.11
N ALA A 9 0.46 -14.55 -12.02
CA ALA A 9 1.16 -13.29 -12.23
C ALA A 9 1.09 -12.36 -11.01
N TRP A 10 -0.09 -12.25 -10.38
CA TRP A 10 -0.24 -11.54 -9.11
C TRP A 10 0.56 -12.17 -7.97
N THR A 11 0.58 -13.51 -7.89
CA THR A 11 1.37 -14.23 -6.88
C THR A 11 2.86 -13.99 -7.08
N ALA A 12 3.35 -14.05 -8.32
CA ALA A 12 4.75 -13.76 -8.64
C ALA A 12 5.13 -12.33 -8.25
N PHE A 13 4.28 -11.35 -8.57
CA PHE A 13 4.48 -9.97 -8.16
C PHE A 13 4.45 -9.80 -6.63
N ALA A 14 3.48 -10.42 -5.95
CA ALA A 14 3.35 -10.37 -4.50
C ALA A 14 4.58 -10.97 -3.80
N VAL A 15 5.07 -12.13 -4.28
CA VAL A 15 6.30 -12.76 -3.78
C VAL A 15 7.50 -11.86 -4.03
N PHE A 16 7.67 -11.35 -5.25
CA PHE A 16 8.75 -10.41 -5.58
C PHE A 16 8.75 -9.18 -4.66
N HIS A 17 7.59 -8.53 -4.49
CA HIS A 17 7.45 -7.35 -3.65
C HIS A 17 7.69 -7.65 -2.17
N SER A 18 7.13 -8.75 -1.65
CA SER A 18 7.33 -9.16 -0.25
C SER A 18 8.78 -9.55 0.05
N LEU A 19 9.47 -10.22 -0.87
CA LEU A 19 10.89 -10.58 -0.72
C LEU A 19 11.76 -9.32 -0.68
N THR A 20 11.50 -8.35 -1.55
CA THR A 20 12.29 -7.11 -1.64
C THR A 20 12.02 -6.12 -0.50
N VAL A 21 10.92 -6.27 0.26
CA VAL A 21 10.65 -5.53 1.50
C VAL A 21 11.08 -6.31 2.76
N SER A 22 11.53 -7.55 2.61
CA SER A 22 11.87 -8.42 3.74
C SER A 22 13.12 -7.93 4.48
N THR A 23 13.19 -8.25 5.78
CA THR A 23 14.39 -7.97 6.59
C THR A 23 15.63 -8.73 6.09
N GLY A 24 15.43 -9.88 5.43
CA GLY A 24 16.52 -10.66 4.84
C GLY A 24 17.15 -9.93 3.66
N TYR A 25 16.33 -9.41 2.75
CA TYR A 25 16.78 -8.58 1.64
C TYR A 25 17.45 -7.29 2.13
N GLU A 26 16.88 -6.62 3.12
CA GLU A 26 17.50 -5.43 3.72
C GLU A 26 18.91 -5.72 4.25
N ARG A 27 19.10 -6.81 5.01
CA ARG A 27 20.43 -7.20 5.52
C ARG A 27 21.42 -7.49 4.39
N LEU A 28 20.98 -8.20 3.37
CA LEU A 28 21.81 -8.53 2.21
C LEU A 28 22.22 -7.27 1.45
N ALA A 29 21.27 -6.41 1.13
CA ALA A 29 21.49 -5.16 0.41
C ALA A 29 22.41 -4.21 1.20
N ARG A 30 22.24 -4.11 2.53
CA ARG A 30 23.16 -3.34 3.39
C ARG A 30 24.57 -3.91 3.41
N ARG A 31 24.73 -5.24 3.37
CA ARG A 31 26.05 -5.89 3.31
C ARG A 31 26.78 -5.61 2.00
N PHE A 32 26.07 -5.56 0.88
CA PHE A 32 26.66 -5.28 -0.43
C PHE A 32 26.89 -3.79 -0.71
N LEU A 33 25.92 -2.92 -0.39
CA LEU A 33 25.98 -1.48 -0.71
C LEU A 33 26.64 -0.64 0.40
N GLY A 34 26.73 -1.18 1.62
CA GLY A 34 27.07 -0.40 2.81
C GLY A 34 25.86 0.36 3.37
N ASN A 35 25.91 0.66 4.67
CA ASN A 35 24.78 1.28 5.40
C ASN A 35 24.38 2.67 4.87
N SER A 36 25.37 3.47 4.47
CA SER A 36 25.18 4.84 4.02
C SER A 36 24.48 4.91 2.67
N ALA A 37 24.97 4.17 1.67
CA ALA A 37 24.35 4.11 0.35
C ALA A 37 22.96 3.46 0.40
N TYR A 38 22.78 2.42 1.22
CA TYR A 38 21.46 1.81 1.42
C TYR A 38 20.46 2.82 1.96
N ALA A 39 20.81 3.56 3.02
CA ALA A 39 19.91 4.56 3.61
C ALA A 39 19.51 5.66 2.61
N ALA A 40 20.41 6.02 1.70
CA ALA A 40 20.21 7.09 0.72
C ALA A 40 19.37 6.68 -0.49
N TYR A 41 19.70 5.53 -1.11
CA TYR A 41 19.24 5.19 -2.46
C TYR A 41 18.25 4.03 -2.50
N HIS A 42 18.25 3.16 -1.48
CA HIS A 42 17.46 1.93 -1.52
C HIS A 42 15.99 2.19 -1.80
N ARG A 43 15.36 3.15 -1.11
CA ARG A 43 13.93 3.42 -1.26
C ARG A 43 13.58 3.95 -2.65
N LEU A 44 14.45 4.78 -3.23
CA LEU A 44 14.26 5.31 -4.59
C LEU A 44 14.38 4.20 -5.64
N ILE A 45 15.43 3.38 -5.54
CA ILE A 45 15.66 2.25 -6.44
C ILE A 45 14.53 1.22 -6.29
N PHE A 46 14.16 0.88 -5.06
CA PHE A 46 13.03 0.01 -4.72
C PHE A 46 11.73 0.47 -5.36
N THR A 47 11.41 1.75 -5.21
CA THR A 47 10.19 2.33 -5.79
C THR A 47 10.23 2.25 -7.32
N ALA A 48 11.36 2.57 -7.94
CA ALA A 48 11.52 2.53 -9.40
C ALA A 48 11.34 1.11 -9.96
N TYR A 49 12.07 0.12 -9.46
CA TYR A 49 11.94 -1.24 -9.99
C TYR A 49 10.61 -1.89 -9.61
N SER A 50 10.03 -1.59 -8.44
CA SER A 50 8.71 -2.14 -8.06
C SER A 50 7.61 -1.57 -8.96
N SER A 51 7.72 -0.29 -9.33
CA SER A 51 6.82 0.34 -10.28
C SER A 51 6.97 -0.25 -11.69
N ALA A 52 8.22 -0.52 -12.12
CA ALA A 52 8.47 -1.18 -13.39
C ALA A 52 7.92 -2.62 -13.41
N ALA A 53 8.14 -3.41 -12.36
CA ALA A 53 7.58 -4.75 -12.21
C ALA A 53 6.05 -4.74 -12.21
N PHE A 54 5.44 -3.77 -11.53
CA PHE A 54 3.99 -3.58 -11.53
C PHE A 54 3.45 -3.20 -12.91
N LEU A 55 4.14 -2.29 -13.62
CA LEU A 55 3.79 -1.93 -14.99
C LEU A 55 3.87 -3.14 -15.93
N LEU A 56 4.93 -3.94 -15.84
CA LEU A 56 5.07 -5.18 -16.60
C LEU A 56 3.96 -6.18 -16.29
N LEU A 57 3.58 -6.33 -15.02
CA LEU A 57 2.42 -7.13 -14.64
C LEU A 57 1.14 -6.62 -15.32
N VAL A 58 0.87 -5.32 -15.26
CA VAL A 58 -0.32 -4.73 -15.89
C VAL A 58 -0.31 -4.95 -17.40
N LEU A 59 0.83 -4.74 -18.07
CA LEU A 59 0.98 -4.99 -19.50
C LEU A 59 0.76 -6.47 -19.85
N TYR A 60 1.31 -7.39 -19.05
CA TYR A 60 1.07 -8.82 -19.20
C TYR A 60 -0.42 -9.16 -19.04
N LEU A 61 -1.10 -8.64 -18.02
CA LEU A 61 -2.52 -8.91 -17.78
C LEU A 61 -3.41 -8.43 -18.94
N ARG A 62 -2.99 -7.40 -19.70
CA ARG A 62 -3.69 -6.96 -20.93
C ARG A 62 -3.61 -7.97 -22.07
N THR A 63 -2.62 -8.88 -22.05
CA THR A 63 -2.48 -9.96 -23.05
C THR A 63 -3.26 -11.22 -22.70
N VAL A 64 -3.71 -11.35 -21.45
CA VAL A 64 -4.48 -12.52 -21.01
C VAL A 64 -5.92 -12.36 -21.50
N PRO A 65 -6.51 -13.39 -22.15
CA PRO A 65 -7.91 -13.36 -22.56
C PRO A 65 -8.82 -12.97 -21.40
N ASP A 66 -9.76 -12.07 -21.67
CA ASP A 66 -10.63 -11.49 -20.65
C ASP A 66 -12.08 -11.47 -21.13
N ALA A 67 -13.00 -11.49 -20.18
CA ALA A 67 -14.43 -11.43 -20.45
C ALA A 67 -15.10 -10.44 -19.50
N PRO A 68 -16.11 -9.69 -19.95
CA PRO A 68 -16.93 -8.87 -19.07
C PRO A 68 -17.49 -9.70 -17.90
N LEU A 69 -17.43 -9.15 -16.69
CA LEU A 69 -18.09 -9.73 -15.51
C LEU A 69 -19.40 -8.98 -15.24
N TYR A 70 -19.32 -7.66 -15.15
CA TYR A 70 -20.49 -6.79 -15.03
C TYR A 70 -20.20 -5.39 -15.57
N ARG A 71 -21.27 -4.70 -15.95
CA ARG A 71 -21.27 -3.28 -16.32
C ARG A 71 -22.54 -2.66 -15.77
N PHE A 72 -22.42 -1.88 -14.70
CA PHE A 72 -23.56 -1.16 -14.15
C PHE A 72 -23.88 0.07 -14.98
N GLU A 73 -25.17 0.35 -15.12
CA GLU A 73 -25.71 1.48 -15.87
C GLU A 73 -26.68 2.30 -15.02
N GLY A 74 -27.04 3.49 -15.51
CA GLY A 74 -28.00 4.37 -14.85
C GLY A 74 -27.61 4.73 -13.40
N PRO A 75 -28.59 4.79 -12.46
CA PRO A 75 -28.35 5.20 -11.08
C PRO A 75 -27.30 4.36 -10.34
N LEU A 76 -27.20 3.07 -10.65
CA LEU A 76 -26.25 2.18 -9.97
C LEU A 76 -24.80 2.51 -10.33
N ARG A 77 -24.54 2.93 -11.58
CA ARG A 77 -23.22 3.42 -11.98
C ARG A 77 -22.83 4.70 -11.23
N ILE A 78 -23.78 5.62 -11.05
CA ILE A 78 -23.58 6.86 -10.30
C ILE A 78 -23.26 6.53 -8.84
N LEU A 79 -24.00 5.61 -8.23
CA LEU A 79 -23.75 5.14 -6.87
C LEU A 79 -22.33 4.59 -6.71
N PHE A 80 -21.88 3.73 -7.64
CA PHE A 80 -20.53 3.17 -7.61
C PHE A 80 -19.45 4.26 -7.71
N HIS A 81 -19.60 5.20 -8.65
CA HIS A 81 -18.69 6.34 -8.74
C HIS A 81 -18.72 7.24 -7.49
N ALA A 82 -19.89 7.45 -6.88
CA ALA A 82 -19.99 8.19 -5.62
C ALA A 82 -19.18 7.50 -4.49
N VAL A 83 -19.27 6.18 -4.38
CA VAL A 83 -18.47 5.40 -3.42
C VAL A 83 -16.97 5.51 -3.74
N GLN A 84 -16.57 5.45 -5.02
CA GLN A 84 -15.17 5.67 -5.41
C GLN A 84 -14.67 7.08 -5.04
N LEU A 85 -15.50 8.11 -5.24
CA LEU A 85 -15.17 9.48 -4.86
C LEU A 85 -15.03 9.62 -3.34
N CYS A 86 -15.86 8.95 -2.54
CA CYS A 86 -15.67 8.88 -1.08
C CYS A 86 -14.32 8.23 -0.72
N GLY A 87 -13.96 7.12 -1.39
CA GLY A 87 -12.64 6.49 -1.23
C GLY A 87 -11.49 7.42 -1.59
N ALA A 88 -11.59 8.14 -2.71
CA ALA A 88 -10.60 9.10 -3.16
C ALA A 88 -10.49 10.32 -2.23
N ALA A 89 -11.60 10.85 -1.74
CA ALA A 89 -11.62 11.94 -0.76
C ALA A 89 -10.97 11.50 0.56
N PHE A 90 -11.26 10.28 1.02
CA PHE A 90 -10.64 9.70 2.22
C PHE A 90 -9.12 9.54 2.07
N LEU A 91 -8.69 9.09 0.89
CA LEU A 91 -7.29 9.06 0.47
C LEU A 91 -6.66 10.46 0.52
N LEU A 92 -7.23 11.46 -0.14
CA LEU A 92 -6.70 12.84 -0.12
C LEU A 92 -6.64 13.45 1.30
N TRP A 93 -7.53 13.03 2.19
CA TRP A 93 -7.51 13.44 3.60
C TRP A 93 -6.47 12.69 4.45
N THR A 94 -5.91 11.60 3.92
CA THR A 94 -4.82 10.85 4.56
C THR A 94 -3.51 11.62 4.41
N PRO A 95 -2.83 11.97 5.52
CA PRO A 95 -1.54 12.62 5.44
C PRO A 95 -0.49 11.60 5.00
N TRP A 96 0.03 11.79 3.79
CA TRP A 96 1.14 11.02 3.25
C TRP A 96 2.27 11.96 2.81
N ASP A 97 3.50 11.54 3.08
CA ASP A 97 4.68 12.21 2.57
C ASP A 97 5.14 11.49 1.30
N LEU A 98 4.71 12.00 0.14
CA LEU A 98 5.03 11.42 -1.17
C LEU A 98 6.55 11.39 -1.42
N LEU A 99 7.28 12.42 -0.96
CA LEU A 99 8.72 12.50 -1.15
C LEU A 99 9.47 11.50 -0.27
N GLU A 100 8.97 11.26 0.94
CA GLU A 100 9.46 10.18 1.81
C GLU A 100 9.08 8.80 1.23
N PHE A 101 7.87 8.64 0.70
CA PHE A 101 7.39 7.39 0.10
C PHE A 101 8.26 6.97 -1.09
N VAL A 102 8.52 7.89 -2.02
CA VAL A 102 9.30 7.64 -3.25
C VAL A 102 10.78 7.46 -2.96
N GLY A 103 11.35 8.04 -1.90
CA GLY A 103 12.78 7.96 -1.62
C GLY A 103 13.56 9.28 -1.79
N ILE A 104 12.90 10.35 -2.25
CA ILE A 104 13.55 11.63 -2.60
C ILE A 104 14.06 12.35 -1.34
N ARG A 105 13.29 12.31 -0.24
CA ARG A 105 13.74 12.93 1.03
C ARG A 105 14.97 12.23 1.59
N GLN A 106 15.03 10.90 1.55
CA GLN A 106 16.18 10.12 2.03
C GLN A 106 17.42 10.43 1.20
N TRP A 107 17.27 10.49 -0.12
CA TRP A 107 18.36 10.91 -1.01
C TRP A 107 18.84 12.33 -0.71
N ARG A 108 17.94 13.29 -0.50
CA ARG A 108 18.28 14.68 -0.15
C ARG A 108 18.97 14.79 1.22
N ARG A 109 18.48 14.10 2.25
CA ARG A 109 19.10 14.03 3.59
C ARG A 109 20.50 13.43 3.55
N HIS A 110 20.76 12.51 2.62
CA HIS A 110 22.10 11.97 2.46
C HIS A 110 23.06 12.96 1.78
N ARG A 111 22.56 13.77 0.83
CA ARG A 111 23.36 14.81 0.15
C ARG A 111 23.71 15.99 1.05
N VAL A 112 22.81 16.36 1.95
CA VAL A 112 23.02 17.41 2.95
C VAL A 112 23.26 16.68 4.27
N TRP A 113 24.53 16.36 4.58
CA TRP A 113 24.89 15.62 5.79
C TRP A 113 24.36 16.33 7.04
N ASP A 114 23.29 15.78 7.63
CA ASP A 114 22.66 16.24 8.87
C ASP A 114 22.66 15.07 9.87
N PRO A 115 23.73 14.93 10.68
CA PRO A 115 23.91 13.80 11.59
C PRO A 115 22.87 13.76 12.72
N GLU A 116 22.20 14.87 13.04
CA GLU A 116 21.19 14.92 14.11
C GLU A 116 19.84 14.30 13.71
N ARG A 117 19.54 14.22 12.41
CA ARG A 117 18.29 13.65 11.89
C ARG A 117 18.41 12.21 11.38
N ALA A 118 19.60 11.62 11.46
CA ALA A 118 19.87 10.28 10.96
C ALA A 118 19.30 9.20 11.91
N GLY A 119 17.99 8.99 11.87
CA GLY A 119 17.34 7.89 12.60
C GLY A 119 16.06 8.27 13.35
N ASP A 120 15.77 9.57 13.49
CA ASP A 120 14.53 10.03 14.12
C ASP A 120 13.35 9.83 13.15
N ARG A 121 12.48 8.87 13.48
CA ARG A 121 11.26 8.59 12.71
C ARG A 121 10.12 9.54 13.06
N GLY A 122 10.33 10.44 14.02
CA GLY A 122 9.32 11.35 14.55
C GLY A 122 8.24 10.61 15.35
N PRO A 123 7.31 11.37 15.96
CA PRO A 123 6.22 10.79 16.76
C PRO A 123 5.21 10.03 15.89
N LEU A 124 4.52 9.05 16.50
CA LEU A 124 3.46 8.31 15.81
C LEU A 124 2.29 9.24 15.46
N PHE A 125 2.07 9.48 14.17
CA PHE A 125 0.92 10.26 13.72
C PHE A 125 -0.37 9.42 13.70
N THR A 126 -1.37 9.84 14.47
CA THR A 126 -2.66 9.13 14.62
C THR A 126 -3.89 9.98 14.26
N GLY A 127 -3.68 11.15 13.64
CA GLY A 127 -4.76 12.08 13.27
C GLY A 127 -5.42 11.79 11.91
N LYS A 128 -6.44 12.60 11.57
CA LYS A 128 -7.16 12.52 10.27
C LYS A 128 -7.65 11.10 9.95
N ALA A 129 -7.37 10.59 8.75
CA ALA A 129 -7.75 9.25 8.31
C ALA A 129 -7.16 8.13 9.20
N TYR A 130 -5.97 8.31 9.78
CA TYR A 130 -5.38 7.37 10.74
C TYR A 130 -6.16 7.33 12.07
N GLY A 131 -6.95 8.33 12.39
CA GLY A 131 -7.88 8.29 13.53
C GLY A 131 -9.11 7.42 13.28
N VAL A 132 -9.44 7.13 12.02
CA VAL A 132 -10.63 6.37 11.61
C VAL A 132 -10.30 4.89 11.44
N VAL A 133 -9.25 4.59 10.69
CA VAL A 133 -8.69 3.24 10.52
C VAL A 133 -7.17 3.31 10.51
N ARG A 134 -6.51 2.23 10.93
CA ARG A 134 -5.03 2.20 11.01
C ARG A 134 -4.36 2.19 9.65
N HIS A 135 -5.04 1.66 8.63
CA HIS A 135 -4.51 1.49 7.27
C HIS A 135 -5.38 2.22 6.24
N PRO A 136 -5.45 3.56 6.29
CA PRO A 136 -6.37 4.33 5.46
C PRO A 136 -6.06 4.26 3.97
N LEU A 137 -4.77 4.18 3.60
CA LEU A 137 -4.33 3.97 2.22
C LEU A 137 -4.91 2.67 1.63
N TYR A 138 -4.80 1.58 2.39
CA TYR A 138 -5.30 0.28 1.93
C TYR A 138 -6.81 0.27 1.81
N LEU A 139 -7.53 0.85 2.78
CA LEU A 139 -8.99 0.95 2.71
C LEU A 139 -9.42 1.78 1.49
N GLY A 140 -8.86 2.98 1.31
CA GLY A 140 -9.26 3.88 0.24
C GLY A 140 -8.99 3.30 -1.16
N ILE A 141 -7.84 2.68 -1.39
CA ILE A 141 -7.54 2.00 -2.65
C ILE A 141 -8.48 0.79 -2.85
N SER A 142 -8.73 0.01 -1.81
CA SER A 142 -9.64 -1.14 -1.86
C SER A 142 -11.05 -0.72 -2.28
N VAL A 143 -11.55 0.40 -1.73
CA VAL A 143 -12.86 0.96 -2.12
C VAL A 143 -12.87 1.39 -3.58
N ILE A 144 -11.85 2.12 -4.03
CA ILE A 144 -11.76 2.59 -5.42
C ILE A 144 -11.75 1.42 -6.41
N LEU A 145 -11.00 0.36 -6.11
CA LEU A 145 -10.92 -0.82 -6.97
C LEU A 145 -12.22 -1.64 -6.93
N ALA A 146 -12.76 -1.91 -5.74
CA ALA A 146 -13.93 -2.76 -5.57
C ALA A 146 -15.22 -2.13 -6.16
N PHE A 147 -15.35 -0.80 -6.11
CA PHE A 147 -16.51 -0.07 -6.60
C PHE A 147 -16.31 0.51 -8.00
N HIS A 148 -15.41 -0.05 -8.81
CA HIS A 148 -15.37 0.29 -10.22
C HIS A 148 -16.61 -0.27 -10.93
N PRO A 149 -17.43 0.56 -11.61
CA PRO A 149 -18.75 0.14 -12.13
C PRO A 149 -18.69 -0.80 -13.33
N VAL A 150 -17.50 -1.01 -13.90
CA VAL A 150 -17.28 -1.91 -15.04
C VAL A 150 -16.14 -2.85 -14.68
N GLN A 151 -16.42 -4.12 -14.41
CA GLN A 151 -15.40 -5.11 -14.12
C GLN A 151 -15.42 -6.20 -15.19
N THR A 152 -14.23 -6.64 -15.57
CA THR A 152 -14.01 -7.90 -16.26
C THR A 152 -13.72 -8.99 -15.23
N ARG A 153 -13.66 -10.25 -15.67
CA ARG A 153 -13.27 -11.36 -14.80
C ARG A 153 -11.85 -11.16 -14.26
N ASN A 154 -10.92 -10.73 -15.12
CA ASN A 154 -9.53 -10.53 -14.73
C ASN A 154 -9.37 -9.32 -13.80
N SER A 155 -10.09 -8.21 -14.03
CA SER A 155 -9.99 -7.03 -13.16
C SER A 155 -10.65 -7.26 -11.79
N ALA A 156 -11.75 -8.01 -11.73
CA ALA A 156 -12.38 -8.38 -10.46
C ALA A 156 -11.49 -9.32 -9.64
N LEU A 157 -10.89 -10.32 -10.29
CA LEU A 157 -9.92 -11.21 -9.65
C LEU A 157 -8.68 -10.44 -9.18
N SER A 158 -8.16 -9.53 -10.01
CA SER A 158 -7.04 -8.65 -9.63
C SER A 158 -7.39 -7.81 -8.40
N THR A 159 -8.58 -7.21 -8.37
CA THR A 159 -9.07 -6.44 -7.23
C THR A 159 -9.11 -7.30 -5.97
N LEU A 160 -9.67 -8.50 -6.03
CA LEU A 160 -9.69 -9.43 -4.91
C LEU A 160 -8.28 -9.75 -4.39
N LEU A 161 -7.35 -10.08 -5.28
CA LEU A 161 -5.97 -10.41 -4.91
C LEU A 161 -5.21 -9.23 -4.32
N ILE A 162 -5.40 -8.01 -4.83
CA ILE A 162 -4.83 -6.78 -4.26
C ILE A 162 -5.37 -6.54 -2.85
N VAL A 163 -6.68 -6.65 -2.65
CA VAL A 163 -7.31 -6.43 -1.34
C VAL A 163 -6.83 -7.45 -0.32
N LEU A 164 -6.73 -8.74 -0.72
CA LEU A 164 -6.17 -9.79 0.13
C LEU A 164 -4.69 -9.51 0.46
N TYR A 165 -3.91 -9.08 -0.52
CA TYR A 165 -2.51 -8.71 -0.33
C TYR A 165 -2.35 -7.55 0.66
N PHE A 166 -3.15 -6.49 0.53
CA PHE A 166 -3.18 -5.38 1.48
C PHE A 166 -3.56 -5.83 2.87
N TYR A 167 -4.62 -6.64 2.99
CA TYR A 167 -5.05 -7.16 4.28
C TYR A 167 -3.96 -7.99 4.94
N ALA A 168 -3.28 -8.88 4.20
CA ALA A 168 -2.13 -9.63 4.70
C ALA A 168 -0.96 -8.70 5.09
N GLY A 169 -0.68 -7.69 4.25
CA GLY A 169 0.35 -6.68 4.47
C GLY A 169 0.19 -5.93 5.79
N THR A 170 -1.05 -5.65 6.20
CA THR A 170 -1.31 -4.99 7.49
C THR A 170 -0.69 -5.74 8.66
N PHE A 171 -0.71 -7.07 8.71
CA PHE A 171 -0.18 -7.81 9.86
C PHE A 171 1.33 -7.62 10.00
N PHE A 172 2.05 -7.61 8.88
CA PHE A 172 3.49 -7.36 8.85
C PHE A 172 3.82 -5.91 9.19
N GLU A 173 3.03 -4.96 8.68
CA GLU A 173 3.20 -3.55 8.97
C GLU A 173 2.92 -3.23 10.45
N GLU A 174 1.81 -3.74 11.01
CA GLU A 174 1.49 -3.55 12.44
C GLU A 174 2.57 -4.14 13.34
N ARG A 175 3.19 -5.27 12.96
CA ARG A 175 4.32 -5.84 13.70
C ARG A 175 5.53 -4.91 13.67
N ARG A 176 5.91 -4.37 12.51
CA ARG A 176 7.02 -3.41 12.40
C ARG A 176 6.74 -2.11 13.17
N LEU A 177 5.49 -1.65 13.17
CA LEU A 177 5.07 -0.47 13.92
C LEU A 177 5.12 -0.71 15.43
N LEU A 178 4.74 -1.91 15.91
CA LEU A 178 4.95 -2.31 17.31
C LEU A 178 6.43 -2.33 17.68
N ASP A 179 7.28 -2.91 16.82
CA ASP A 179 8.72 -2.97 17.06
C ASP A 179 9.36 -1.56 17.09
N THR A 180 8.76 -0.60 16.36
CA THR A 180 9.27 0.78 16.27
C THR A 180 8.75 1.70 17.37
N PHE A 181 7.45 1.66 17.66
CA PHE A 181 6.75 2.63 18.53
C PHE A 181 6.26 2.02 19.86
N GLY A 182 6.42 0.72 20.08
CA GLY A 182 6.15 0.05 21.35
C GLY A 182 4.74 0.32 21.91
N GLU A 183 4.69 0.84 23.14
CA GLU A 183 3.43 1.08 23.87
C GLU A 183 2.54 2.13 23.21
N GLU A 184 3.13 3.16 22.57
CA GLU A 184 2.35 4.20 21.89
C GLU A 184 1.48 3.58 20.79
N TYR A 185 2.05 2.64 20.03
CA TYR A 185 1.32 1.91 19.01
C TYR A 185 0.35 0.88 19.60
N ARG A 186 0.66 0.23 20.73
CA ARG A 186 -0.32 -0.64 21.42
C ARG A 186 -1.56 0.14 21.84
N ALA A 187 -1.39 1.31 22.44
CA ALA A 187 -2.50 2.19 22.85
C ALA A 187 -3.30 2.70 21.65
N TYR A 188 -2.64 3.03 20.54
CA TYR A 188 -3.32 3.37 19.29
C TYR A 188 -4.14 2.19 18.73
N ARG A 189 -3.57 0.98 18.72
CA ARG A 189 -4.21 -0.25 18.22
C ARG A 189 -5.48 -0.65 18.99
N GLN A 190 -5.58 -0.28 20.26
CA GLN A 190 -6.78 -0.50 21.07
C GLN A 190 -7.93 0.46 20.69
N ARG A 191 -7.60 1.68 20.25
CA ARG A 191 -8.57 2.76 19.99
C ARG A 191 -9.09 2.79 18.57
N VAL A 192 -8.24 2.50 17.59
CA VAL A 192 -8.56 2.63 16.16
C VAL A 192 -8.58 1.25 15.50
N PRO A 193 -9.63 0.87 14.75
CA PRO A 193 -9.70 -0.43 14.08
C PRO A 193 -8.73 -0.54 12.89
N ARG A 194 -8.39 -1.76 12.49
CA ARG A 194 -7.41 -2.02 11.43
C ARG A 194 -7.85 -1.50 10.05
N PHE A 195 -9.02 -1.95 9.59
CA PHE A 195 -9.42 -1.86 8.18
C PHE A 195 -10.84 -1.35 7.98
N LEU A 196 -11.80 -1.85 8.78
CA LEU A 196 -13.18 -1.38 8.73
C LEU A 196 -13.42 -0.34 9.84
N PRO A 197 -13.95 0.84 9.51
CA PRO A 197 -14.27 1.84 10.52
C PRO A 197 -15.34 1.28 11.46
N ARG A 198 -15.14 1.46 12.76
CA ARG A 198 -16.19 1.18 13.73
C ARG A 198 -17.19 2.33 13.66
N LEU A 199 -18.47 2.02 13.45
CA LEU A 199 -19.57 2.93 13.76
C LEU A 199 -19.59 3.13 15.28
N ARG A 200 -18.71 3.99 15.77
CA ARG A 200 -18.68 4.32 17.19
C ARG A 200 -19.85 5.27 17.43
N ARG A 201 -20.90 4.78 18.10
CA ARG A 201 -21.88 5.66 18.76
C ARG A 201 -21.06 6.55 19.69
N ARG A 202 -21.05 7.85 19.44
CA ARG A 202 -20.62 8.81 20.45
C ARG A 202 -21.59 8.65 21.63
N PRO A 203 -21.14 8.55 22.89
CA PRO A 203 -22.01 8.85 24.01
C PRO A 203 -22.48 10.31 23.91
#